data_AF-A0A9N9NXM0-F1
#
_entry.id   AF-A0A9N9NXM0-F1
#
_cell.length_a   1.000
_cell.length_b   1.000
_cell.length_c   1.000
_cell.angle_alpha   90.00
_cell.angle_beta   90.00
_cell.angle_gamma   90.00
#
_symmetry.space_group_name_H-M   'P 1'
#
loop_
_entity.id
_entity.type
_entity.pdbx_description
1 polymer ?
#
loop_
_entity_poly.entity_id
_entity_poly.type
_entity_poly.pdbx_seq_one_letter_code
_entity_poly.pdbx_strand_id
1 'polypeptide(L)'
;INYLIPEDQSVKKGPNTLISLVHHYFATHGLGEKRVVIHADNCVGQNKNNAMIKYLSWRVMNGLHDTITYSFMVPGHTKFGPN
;
A
#
# COMPACT_ATOMS: atom_id res chain seq x y z
N ILE A 1 12.28 -4.43 3.81
CA ILE A 1 12.86 -3.34 2.99
C ILE A 1 12.17 -2.05 3.42
N ASN A 2 12.94 -1.02 3.78
CA ASN A 2 12.40 0.30 4.12
C ASN A 2 12.76 1.27 3.01
N TYR A 3 11.83 2.17 2.67
CA TYR A 3 12.06 3.23 1.71
C TYR A 3 12.40 4.53 2.45
N LEU A 4 13.50 5.16 2.07
CA LEU A 4 13.89 6.48 2.56
C LEU A 4 13.75 7.47 1.41
N ILE A 5 12.99 8.54 1.62
CA ILE A 5 12.88 9.65 0.68
C ILE A 5 13.73 10.78 1.25
N PRO A 6 14.76 11.25 0.52
CA PRO A 6 15.57 12.38 0.95
C PRO A 6 14.72 13.64 1.20
N GLU A 7 15.11 14.43 2.19
CA GLU A 7 14.36 15.61 2.64
C GLU A 7 14.34 16.77 1.62
N ASP A 8 15.30 16.80 0.70
CA ASP A 8 15.37 17.75 -0.40
C ASP A 8 14.38 17.42 -1.55
N GLN A 9 13.76 16.24 -1.50
CA GLN A 9 12.77 15.80 -2.48
C GLN A 9 11.35 16.18 -2.03
N SER A 10 10.67 16.99 -2.83
CA SER A 10 9.28 17.38 -2.59
C SER A 10 8.29 16.28 -3.05
N VAL A 11 8.32 15.13 -2.37
CA VAL A 11 7.38 14.04 -2.64
C VAL A 11 6.17 14.16 -1.72
N LYS A 12 4.99 14.39 -2.31
CA LYS A 12 3.74 14.42 -1.53
C LYS A 12 3.41 13.03 -1.01
N LYS A 13 2.92 12.96 0.24
CA LYS A 13 2.33 11.74 0.83
C LYS A 13 0.95 11.46 0.20
N GLY A 14 0.93 11.13 -1.08
CA GLY A 14 -0.27 10.87 -1.88
C GLY A 14 -0.41 9.41 -2.30
N PRO A 15 -1.55 9.03 -2.93
CA PRO A 15 -1.79 7.68 -3.41
C PRO A 15 -0.76 7.20 -4.43
N ASN A 16 -0.34 8.06 -5.36
CA ASN A 16 0.64 7.72 -6.39
C ASN A 16 1.98 7.31 -5.79
N THR A 17 2.47 8.05 -4.79
CA THR A 17 3.70 7.72 -4.09
C THR A 17 3.61 6.34 -3.45
N LEU A 18 2.51 6.04 -2.74
CA LEU A 18 2.33 4.72 -2.14
C LEU A 18 2.29 3.59 -3.18
N ILE A 19 1.52 3.78 -4.25
CA ILE A 19 1.43 2.80 -5.34
C ILE A 19 2.80 2.57 -5.97
N SER A 20 3.57 3.62 -6.25
CA SER A 20 4.91 3.51 -6.83
C SER A 20 5.88 2.75 -5.91
N LEU A 21 5.88 3.04 -4.60
CA LEU A 21 6.73 2.34 -3.64
C LEU A 21 6.37 0.85 -3.54
N VAL A 22 5.08 0.54 -3.49
CA VAL A 22 4.60 -0.85 -3.45
C VAL A 22 4.93 -1.55 -4.77
N HIS A 23 4.69 -0.92 -5.92
CA HIS A 23 5.04 -1.47 -7.23
C HIS A 23 6.52 -1.78 -7.34
N HIS A 24 7.37 -0.81 -6.98
CA HIS A 24 8.81 -1.01 -6.97
C HIS A 24 9.18 -2.20 -6.08
N TYR A 25 8.60 -2.32 -4.88
CA TYR A 25 8.89 -3.44 -3.97
C TYR A 25 8.63 -4.79 -4.64
N PHE A 26 7.44 -5.00 -5.19
CA PHE A 26 7.10 -6.25 -5.84
C PHE A 26 7.95 -6.55 -7.07
N ALA A 27 8.32 -5.52 -7.85
CA ALA A 27 9.13 -5.68 -9.05
C ALA A 27 10.61 -6.01 -8.76
N THR A 28 11.15 -5.48 -7.66
CA THR A 28 12.61 -5.52 -7.39
C THR A 28 13.00 -6.44 -6.24
N HIS A 29 12.09 -6.65 -5.28
CA HIS A 29 12.32 -7.44 -4.08
C HIS A 29 11.33 -8.59 -3.92
N GLY A 30 10.32 -8.68 -4.79
CA GLY A 30 9.43 -9.83 -4.85
C GLY A 30 10.19 -11.09 -5.22
N LEU A 31 9.75 -12.23 -4.71
CA LEU A 31 10.35 -13.54 -4.97
C LEU A 31 9.59 -14.31 -6.06
N GLY A 32 8.75 -13.63 -6.82
CA GLY A 32 7.83 -14.23 -7.78
C GLY A 32 6.56 -14.79 -7.13
N GLU A 33 6.21 -14.33 -5.94
CA GLU A 33 5.01 -14.76 -5.24
C GLU A 33 3.74 -14.50 -6.07
N LYS A 34 2.90 -15.52 -6.15
CA LYS A 34 1.60 -15.43 -6.83
C LYS A 34 0.45 -15.14 -5.89
N ARG A 35 0.64 -15.38 -4.59
CA ARG A 35 -0.36 -15.14 -3.55
C ARG A 35 0.24 -14.29 -2.46
N VAL A 36 -0.36 -13.15 -2.17
CA VAL A 36 0.13 -12.23 -1.14
C VAL A 36 -1.00 -11.77 -0.23
N VAL A 37 -0.66 -11.55 1.04
CA VAL A 37 -1.53 -10.94 2.04
C VAL A 37 -0.94 -9.61 2.44
N ILE A 38 -1.72 -8.54 2.28
CA ILE A 38 -1.33 -7.17 2.58
C ILE A 38 -2.26 -6.66 3.68
N HIS A 39 -1.68 -6.14 4.76
CA HIS A 39 -2.41 -5.49 5.84
C HIS A 39 -2.29 -3.97 5.70
N ALA A 40 -3.41 -3.26 5.84
CA ALA A 40 -3.46 -1.80 5.80
C ALA A 40 -4.25 -1.22 6.97
N ASP A 41 -3.95 0.03 7.30
CA ASP A 41 -4.74 0.81 8.24
C ASP A 41 -6.06 1.26 7.61
N ASN A 42 -7.15 1.16 8.36
CA ASN A 42 -8.47 1.63 7.92
C ASN A 42 -8.72 3.07 8.37
N CYS A 43 -7.77 3.98 8.08
CA CYS A 43 -7.87 5.36 8.52
C CYS A 43 -8.75 6.19 7.58
N VAL A 44 -9.95 6.55 8.05
CA VAL A 44 -10.95 7.32 7.29
C VAL A 44 -10.40 8.69 6.83
N GLY A 45 -9.54 9.32 7.64
CA GLY A 45 -8.98 10.65 7.38
C GLY A 45 -7.84 10.70 6.34
N GLN A 46 -7.35 9.54 5.88
CA GLN A 46 -6.23 9.45 4.93
C GLN A 46 -6.49 8.35 3.88
N ASN A 47 -7.68 8.36 3.27
CA ASN A 47 -8.13 7.28 2.39
C ASN A 47 -7.38 7.20 1.04
N LYS A 48 -6.18 6.62 1.08
CA LYS A 48 -5.44 6.17 -0.10
C LYS A 48 -5.79 4.72 -0.48
N ASN A 49 -6.58 4.06 0.37
CA ASN A 49 -6.96 2.65 0.25
C ASN A 49 -7.78 2.38 -1.00
N ASN A 50 -8.66 3.30 -1.43
CA ASN A 50 -9.40 3.15 -2.68
C ASN A 50 -8.47 3.07 -3.91
N ALA A 51 -7.47 3.95 -3.98
CA ALA A 51 -6.49 3.92 -5.06
C ALA A 51 -5.61 2.65 -4.99
N MET A 52 -5.23 2.23 -3.78
CA MET A 52 -4.49 0.98 -3.57
C MET A 52 -5.31 -0.24 -4.02
N ILE A 53 -6.59 -0.34 -3.70
CA ILE A 53 -7.46 -1.42 -4.17
C ILE A 53 -7.46 -1.48 -5.70
N LYS A 54 -7.67 -0.36 -6.38
CA LYS A 54 -7.66 -0.30 -7.86
C LYS A 54 -6.34 -0.79 -8.43
N TYR A 55 -5.22 -0.39 -7.85
CA TYR A 55 -3.90 -0.83 -8.26
C TYR A 55 -3.67 -2.34 -8.02
N LEU A 56 -4.06 -2.86 -6.85
CA LEU A 56 -3.94 -4.29 -6.55
C LEU A 56 -4.83 -5.13 -7.47
N SER A 57 -6.03 -4.66 -7.81
CA SER A 57 -6.88 -5.31 -8.81
C SER A 57 -6.21 -5.33 -10.19
N TRP A 58 -5.64 -4.20 -10.63
CA TRP A 58 -4.89 -4.13 -11.89
C TRP A 58 -3.71 -5.12 -11.91
N ARG A 59 -2.97 -5.28 -10.80
CA ARG A 59 -1.89 -6.27 -10.70
C ARG A 59 -2.38 -7.70 -10.95
N VAL A 60 -3.53 -8.07 -10.40
CA VAL A 60 -4.12 -9.40 -10.61
C VAL A 60 -4.57 -9.57 -12.06
N MET A 61 -5.25 -8.57 -12.62
CA MET A 61 -5.70 -8.61 -14.02
C MET A 61 -4.56 -8.76 -15.03
N ASN A 62 -3.36 -8.27 -14.71
CA ASN A 62 -2.18 -8.40 -15.58
C ASN A 62 -1.36 -9.66 -15.30
N GLY A 63 -1.86 -10.60 -14.48
CA GLY A 63 -1.16 -11.86 -14.18
C GLY A 63 0.12 -11.70 -13.34
N LEU A 64 0.35 -10.49 -12.79
CA LEU A 64 1.48 -10.24 -11.92
C LEU A 64 1.32 -11.00 -10.61
N HIS A 65 0.08 -11.18 -10.15
CA HIS A 65 -0.30 -12.00 -8.99
C HIS A 65 -1.59 -12.75 -9.31
N ASP A 66 -1.78 -13.94 -8.76
CA ASP A 66 -3.00 -14.73 -8.95
C ASP A 66 -4.04 -14.37 -7.89
N THR A 67 -3.60 -14.06 -6.67
CA THR A 67 -4.49 -13.68 -5.56
C THR A 67 -3.82 -12.67 -4.64
N ILE A 68 -4.55 -11.62 -4.31
CA ILE A 68 -4.13 -10.63 -3.32
C ILE A 68 -5.22 -10.52 -2.25
N THR A 69 -4.88 -10.86 -1.01
CA THR A 69 -5.76 -10.59 0.14
C THR A 69 -5.38 -9.25 0.73
N TYR A 70 -6.33 -8.31 0.75
CA TYR A 70 -6.12 -6.98 1.32
C TYR A 70 -6.95 -6.81 2.58
N SER A 71 -6.29 -6.91 3.73
CA SER A 71 -6.90 -6.91 5.06
C SER A 71 -6.82 -5.52 5.69
N PHE A 72 -7.94 -5.04 6.21
CA PHE A 72 -8.02 -3.78 6.93
C PHE A 72 -8.05 -4.00 8.43
N MET A 73 -7.25 -3.25 9.17
CA MET A 73 -7.35 -3.23 10.63
C MET A 73 -8.70 -2.65 11.07
N VAL A 74 -9.24 -3.14 12.18
CA VAL A 74 -10.51 -2.67 12.74
C VAL A 74 -10.40 -1.17 13.09
N PRO A 75 -11.38 -0.32 12.70
CA PRO A 75 -11.40 1.09 13.08
C PRO A 75 -11.40 1.27 14.60
N GLY A 76 -10.65 2.26 15.12
CA GLY A 76 -10.62 2.59 16.56
C GLY A 76 -9.39 2.11 17.33
N HIS A 77 -8.47 1.36 16.71
CA HIS A 77 -7.19 0.98 17.33
C HIS A 77 -6.12 2.08 17.27
N THR A 78 -6.24 3.04 16.37
CA THR A 78 -5.41 4.26 16.34
C THR A 78 -5.99 5.29 17.32
N LYS A 79 -5.58 5.19 18.58
CA LYS A 79 -5.92 6.17 19.62
C LYS A 79 -5.18 7.47 19.31
N PHE A 80 -5.89 8.49 18.81
CA PHE A 80 -5.42 9.86 18.97
C PHE A 80 -5.52 10.18 20.46
N GLY A 81 -4.40 10.48 21.11
CA GLY A 81 -4.37 10.88 22.51
C GLY A 81 -5.29 12.09 22.76
N PRO A 82 -5.79 12.28 23.99
CA PRO A 82 -6.68 13.39 24.29
C PRO A 82 -5.97 14.72 24.04
N ASN A 83 -6.68 15.65 23.40
CA ASN A 83 -6.31 17.07 23.32
C ASN A 83 -6.22 17.67 24.72
#